data_AF-A0A4R2RS81-F1
#
_entry.id   AF-A0A4R2RS81-F1
#
_cell.length_a   1.000
_cell.length_b   1.000
_cell.length_c   1.000
_cell.angle_alpha   90.00
_cell.angle_beta   90.00
_cell.angle_gamma   90.00
#
_symmetry.space_group_name_H-M   'P 1'
#
loop_
_entity.id
_entity.type
_entity.pdbx_description
1 polymer ?
#
loop_
_entity_poly.entity_id
_entity_poly.type
_entity_poly.pdbx_seq_one_letter_code
_entity_poly.pdbx_strand_id
1 'polypeptide(L)'
;MRAKGMSGTGRAMATTWHKMPDRLVGARRLRPPERVAARAAPTMASRMIVMLRLFLLVLALPAILAACTAEPVWAPDEAVARATYRSPEPPSITLFTMVSNRSDAGAHSALMINASQRVIFDPAGSWWHRTAPERNDLHYGITPLMLEFYVDYHARETYHVVMQTRQVAPDVAEHALRLVADNGAVGKAMCGRSVSSVLRQVPGFESIPVTFNPKGIMRAFSRLDGVETRKIRDDDPDDHGLLLQEQNLEAPAYPTLPSAASSG
;
A
#
# COMPACT_ATOMS: atom_id res chain seq x y z
N MET A 1 69.08 -4.26 -21.43
CA MET A 1 69.68 -3.21 -20.56
C MET A 1 68.91 -3.22 -19.25
N ARG A 2 69.42 -3.81 -18.15
CA ARG A 2 70.13 -3.14 -17.00
C ARG A 2 69.39 -1.89 -16.50
N ALA A 3 69.09 -1.63 -15.23
CA ALA A 3 69.56 -2.09 -13.89
C ALA A 3 68.39 -1.89 -12.87
N LYS A 4 68.21 -2.56 -11.72
CA LYS A 4 69.02 -2.98 -10.56
C LYS A 4 69.46 -1.84 -9.61
N GLY A 5 69.01 -1.94 -8.34
CA GLY A 5 69.55 -1.27 -7.14
C GLY A 5 68.55 -0.33 -6.44
N MET A 6 68.48 -0.18 -5.11
CA MET A 6 69.19 -0.81 -3.98
C MET A 6 68.60 -0.24 -2.67
N SER A 7 68.35 -1.13 -1.71
CA SER A 7 68.65 -1.03 -0.26
C SER A 7 68.58 0.29 0.52
N GLY A 8 67.91 0.26 1.68
CA GLY A 8 68.05 1.26 2.74
C GLY A 8 67.56 0.74 4.10
N THR A 9 68.46 0.09 4.84
CA THR A 9 68.32 -0.35 6.23
C THR A 9 68.33 0.83 7.22
N GLY A 10 67.50 0.78 8.26
CA GLY A 10 67.56 1.70 9.40
C GLY A 10 66.96 1.09 10.65
N ARG A 11 67.79 0.44 11.46
CA ARG A 11 67.48 -0.19 12.74
C ARG A 11 67.75 0.83 13.85
N ALA A 12 66.80 1.08 14.74
CA ALA A 12 67.07 1.76 16.01
C ALA A 12 66.39 0.98 17.14
N MET A 13 67.21 0.24 17.88
CA MET A 13 66.86 -0.36 19.16
C MET A 13 66.92 0.73 20.24
N ALA A 14 65.86 0.85 21.04
CA ALA A 14 65.92 1.56 22.31
C ALA A 14 65.61 0.55 23.41
N THR A 15 66.68 0.07 24.02
CA THR A 15 66.72 -0.64 25.30
C THR A 15 66.39 0.33 26.43
N THR A 16 65.36 0.04 27.22
CA THR A 16 65.30 0.50 28.62
C THR A 16 64.92 -0.68 29.51
N TRP A 17 65.82 -0.91 30.46
CA TRP A 17 65.78 -1.94 31.47
C TRP A 17 65.15 -1.41 32.77
N HIS A 18 64.55 -2.33 33.52
CA HIS A 18 64.32 -2.31 34.98
C HIS A 18 63.39 -1.24 35.59
N LYS A 19 62.19 -1.68 35.96
CA LYS A 19 61.77 -1.75 37.37
C LYS A 19 60.53 -2.63 37.54
N MET A 20 60.71 -3.82 38.12
CA MET A 20 59.64 -4.50 38.86
C MET A 20 59.59 -3.91 40.27
N PRO A 21 58.39 -3.57 40.76
CA PRO A 21 58.10 -3.68 42.18
C PRO A 21 56.95 -4.66 42.42
N ASP A 22 57.25 -5.60 43.30
CA ASP A 22 56.39 -6.18 44.33
C ASP A 22 55.05 -6.78 43.91
N ARG A 23 55.11 -8.11 43.78
CA ARG A 23 54.00 -9.01 44.08
C ARG A 23 53.50 -8.75 45.52
N LEU A 24 52.58 -7.81 45.66
CA LEU A 24 51.66 -7.82 46.79
C LEU A 24 50.66 -8.97 46.56
N VAL A 25 50.78 -9.96 47.44
CA VAL A 25 49.79 -11.02 47.66
C VAL A 25 48.48 -10.35 48.08
N GLY A 26 47.70 -9.92 47.09
CA GLY A 26 46.31 -9.54 47.28
C GLY A 26 45.53 -10.81 47.55
N ALA A 27 45.22 -11.05 48.83
CA ALA A 27 44.27 -12.06 49.25
C ALA A 27 43.01 -11.94 48.38
N ARG A 28 42.81 -12.92 47.50
CA ARG A 28 41.63 -13.04 46.66
C ARG A 28 40.47 -13.25 47.63
N ARG A 29 39.81 -12.16 48.06
CA ARG A 29 38.56 -12.26 48.82
C ARG A 29 37.62 -13.10 47.96
N LEU A 30 37.36 -14.32 48.41
CA LEU A 30 36.30 -15.15 47.85
C LEU A 30 35.03 -14.30 47.93
N ARG A 31 34.52 -13.86 46.77
CA ARG A 31 33.18 -13.28 46.73
C ARG A 31 32.26 -14.34 47.31
N PRO A 32 31.40 -14.02 48.29
CA PRO A 32 30.40 -14.96 48.73
C PRO A 32 29.56 -15.36 47.51
N PRO A 33 29.05 -16.59 47.44
CA PRO A 33 28.17 -17.00 46.35
C PRO A 33 27.04 -15.99 46.26
N GLU A 34 26.83 -15.39 45.08
CA GLU A 34 25.62 -14.63 44.81
C GLU A 34 24.46 -15.56 45.12
N ARG A 35 23.71 -15.27 46.19
CA ARG A 35 22.45 -15.94 46.44
C ARG A 35 21.60 -15.61 45.24
N VAL A 36 21.42 -16.57 44.33
CA VAL A 36 20.34 -16.53 43.36
C VAL A 36 19.07 -16.49 44.20
N ALA A 37 18.53 -15.29 44.41
CA ALA A 37 17.25 -15.14 45.08
C ALA A 37 16.25 -15.97 44.29
N ALA A 38 15.75 -17.04 44.91
CA ALA A 38 14.67 -17.82 44.33
C ALA A 38 13.55 -16.83 43.99
N ARG A 39 13.25 -16.66 42.69
CA ARG A 39 12.12 -15.83 42.28
C ARG A 39 10.90 -16.40 42.97
N ALA A 40 10.27 -15.62 43.84
CA ALA A 40 9.07 -16.02 44.54
C ALA A 40 8.04 -16.48 43.50
N ALA A 41 7.38 -17.61 43.77
CA ALA A 41 6.32 -18.10 42.90
C ALA A 41 5.26 -17.00 42.75
N PRO A 42 4.76 -16.74 41.53
CA PRO A 42 3.79 -15.68 41.31
C PRO A 42 2.56 -15.94 42.19
N THR A 43 2.14 -14.90 42.92
CA THR A 43 0.98 -14.97 43.80
C THR A 43 -0.27 -15.36 43.00
N MET A 44 -1.26 -15.93 43.67
CA MET A 44 -2.53 -16.31 43.03
C MET A 44 -3.17 -15.11 42.32
N ALA A 45 -3.08 -13.91 42.91
CA ALA A 45 -3.50 -12.65 42.30
C ALA A 45 -2.72 -12.29 41.03
N SER A 46 -1.39 -12.49 41.01
CA SER A 46 -0.55 -12.29 39.81
C SER A 46 -0.93 -13.26 38.69
N ARG A 47 -1.20 -14.52 39.03
CA ARG A 47 -1.69 -15.54 38.07
C ARG A 47 -3.07 -15.20 37.52
N MET A 48 -3.99 -14.71 38.36
CA MET A 48 -5.33 -14.28 37.95
C MET A 48 -5.28 -13.06 37.03
N ILE A 49 -4.41 -12.08 37.31
CA ILE A 49 -4.24 -10.89 36.44
C ILE A 49 -3.70 -11.31 35.06
N VAL A 50 -2.74 -12.23 35.01
CA VAL A 50 -2.21 -12.75 33.73
C VAL A 50 -3.28 -13.52 32.97
N MET A 51 -4.07 -14.36 33.65
CA MET A 51 -5.15 -15.13 33.04
C MET A 51 -6.29 -14.23 32.53
N LEU A 52 -6.64 -13.18 33.27
CA LEU A 52 -7.63 -12.18 32.86
C LEU A 52 -7.14 -11.37 31.65
N ARG A 53 -5.87 -10.95 31.63
CA ARG A 53 -5.28 -10.26 30.46
C ARG A 53 -5.26 -11.15 29.22
N LEU A 54 -4.92 -12.42 29.38
CA LEU A 54 -4.93 -13.39 28.28
C LEU A 54 -6.36 -13.63 27.77
N PHE A 55 -7.32 -13.75 28.68
CA PHE A 55 -8.73 -13.90 28.35
C PHE A 55 -9.27 -12.67 27.60
N LEU A 56 -8.94 -11.46 28.05
CA LEU A 56 -9.32 -10.22 27.37
C LEU A 56 -8.68 -10.09 25.98
N LEU A 57 -7.41 -10.50 25.81
CA LEU A 57 -6.74 -10.54 24.50
C LEU A 57 -7.42 -11.53 23.54
N VAL A 58 -7.76 -12.73 24.02
CA VAL A 58 -8.46 -13.75 23.23
C VAL A 58 -9.87 -13.29 22.86
N LEU A 59 -10.57 -12.61 23.77
CA LEU A 59 -11.92 -12.09 23.53
C LEU A 59 -11.91 -10.88 22.57
N ALA A 60 -10.86 -10.04 22.61
CA ALA A 60 -10.71 -8.87 21.75
C ALA A 60 -10.22 -9.22 20.33
N LEU A 61 -9.49 -10.33 20.17
CA LEU A 61 -8.94 -10.77 18.89
C LEU A 61 -9.99 -10.92 17.75
N PRO A 62 -11.15 -11.57 17.94
CA PRO A 62 -12.18 -11.66 16.89
C PRO A 62 -12.78 -10.29 16.53
N ALA A 63 -12.91 -9.36 17.49
CA ALA A 63 -13.40 -8.01 17.22
C ALA A 63 -12.41 -7.19 16.37
N ILE A 64 -11.11 -7.36 16.61
CA ILE A 64 -10.05 -6.72 15.82
C ILE A 64 -9.97 -7.33 14.41
N LEU A 65 -10.17 -8.65 14.28
CA LEU A 65 -10.22 -9.34 13.00
C LEU A 65 -11.42 -8.93 12.14
N ALA A 66 -12.58 -8.69 12.77
CA ALA A 66 -13.77 -8.19 12.09
C ALA A 66 -13.57 -6.77 11.51
N ALA A 67 -12.72 -5.93 12.12
CA ALA A 67 -12.42 -4.60 11.58
C ALA A 67 -11.47 -4.61 10.36
N CYS A 68 -10.91 -5.78 10.01
CA CYS A 68 -10.04 -5.93 8.84
C CYS A 68 -10.78 -6.52 7.62
N THR A 69 -12.09 -6.75 7.71
CA THR A 69 -12.87 -7.34 6.61
C THR A 69 -13.18 -6.30 5.55
N ALA A 70 -13.06 -6.70 4.27
CA ALA A 70 -13.52 -5.88 3.15
C ALA A 70 -15.06 -5.77 3.19
N GLU A 71 -15.59 -4.58 2.93
CA GLU A 71 -17.03 -4.38 2.74
C GLU A 71 -17.36 -4.67 1.26
N PRO A 72 -18.13 -5.71 0.95
CA PRO A 72 -18.47 -6.02 -0.44
C PRO A 72 -19.57 -5.08 -0.94
N VAL A 73 -19.33 -4.47 -2.11
CA VAL A 73 -20.33 -3.70 -2.86
C VAL A 73 -20.62 -4.47 -4.15
N TRP A 74 -21.90 -4.59 -4.51
CA TRP A 74 -22.27 -5.28 -5.74
C TRP A 74 -23.45 -4.61 -6.45
N ALA A 75 -23.13 -3.79 -7.46
CA ALA A 75 -24.14 -3.13 -8.28
C ALA A 75 -24.89 -4.13 -9.20
N PRO A 76 -26.21 -3.93 -9.41
CA PRO A 76 -27.02 -4.76 -10.31
C PRO A 76 -26.50 -4.81 -11.75
N ASP A 77 -26.76 -5.92 -12.46
CA ASP A 77 -26.31 -6.13 -13.85
C ASP A 77 -26.79 -5.03 -14.80
N GLU A 78 -28.05 -4.59 -14.65
CA GLU A 78 -28.62 -3.55 -15.48
C GLU A 78 -27.96 -2.19 -15.26
N ALA A 79 -27.46 -1.91 -14.05
CA ALA A 79 -26.74 -0.68 -13.76
C ALA A 79 -25.37 -0.67 -14.45
N VAL A 80 -24.63 -1.77 -14.35
CA VAL A 80 -23.33 -1.93 -15.02
C VAL A 80 -23.48 -1.91 -16.55
N ALA A 81 -24.46 -2.63 -17.08
CA ALA A 81 -24.72 -2.67 -18.51
C ALA A 81 -25.04 -1.27 -19.08
N ARG A 82 -25.87 -0.48 -18.38
CA ARG A 82 -26.19 0.90 -18.80
C ARG A 82 -25.01 1.86 -18.67
N ALA A 83 -24.15 1.66 -17.67
CA ALA A 83 -23.00 2.52 -17.44
C ALA A 83 -21.82 2.21 -18.38
N THR A 84 -21.83 1.08 -19.10
CA THR A 84 -20.71 0.62 -19.92
C THR A 84 -20.22 1.73 -20.86
N TYR A 85 -18.96 2.14 -20.67
CA TYR A 85 -18.31 3.13 -21.50
C TYR A 85 -17.12 2.52 -22.23
N ARG A 86 -17.09 2.70 -23.56
CA ARG A 86 -15.97 2.31 -24.42
C ARG A 86 -15.26 3.56 -24.92
N SER A 87 -14.00 3.70 -24.55
CA SER A 87 -13.19 4.82 -25.00
C SER A 87 -12.78 4.68 -26.47
N PRO A 88 -12.64 5.79 -27.22
CA PRO A 88 -11.99 5.78 -28.53
C PRO A 88 -10.46 5.68 -28.46
N GLU A 89 -9.84 5.83 -27.28
CA GLU A 89 -8.39 5.77 -27.10
C GLU A 89 -7.84 4.33 -27.24
N PRO A 90 -6.56 4.16 -27.64
CA PRO A 90 -5.91 2.86 -27.69
C PRO A 90 -5.98 2.09 -26.36
N PRO A 91 -6.02 0.74 -26.37
CA PRO A 91 -6.02 -0.04 -25.15
C PRO A 91 -4.79 0.25 -24.28
N SER A 92 -5.03 0.39 -22.99
CA SER A 92 -4.01 0.86 -22.06
C SER A 92 -4.29 0.44 -20.63
N ILE A 93 -3.22 0.45 -19.83
CA ILE A 93 -3.28 0.28 -18.38
C ILE A 93 -2.65 1.52 -17.76
N THR A 94 -3.41 2.19 -16.90
CA THR A 94 -2.95 3.36 -16.15
C THR A 94 -2.86 3.03 -14.67
N LEU A 95 -1.68 3.21 -14.08
CA LEU A 95 -1.49 3.18 -12.64
C LEU A 95 -1.72 4.59 -12.07
N PHE A 96 -2.60 4.71 -11.09
CA PHE A 96 -2.69 5.87 -10.22
C PHE A 96 -1.88 5.64 -8.97
N THR A 97 -1.13 6.65 -8.53
CA THR A 97 -0.47 6.67 -7.22
C THR A 97 -0.72 8.02 -6.57
N MET A 98 -1.35 8.00 -5.41
CA MET A 98 -1.61 9.19 -4.61
C MET A 98 -0.39 9.37 -3.71
N VAL A 99 0.31 10.50 -3.87
CA VAL A 99 1.59 10.76 -3.21
C VAL A 99 1.44 11.97 -2.30
N SER A 100 1.82 11.81 -1.03
CA SER A 100 1.75 12.89 -0.05
C SER A 100 2.65 14.05 -0.49
N ASN A 101 2.09 15.26 -0.54
CA ASN A 101 2.84 16.48 -0.80
C ASN A 101 3.85 16.79 0.32
N ARG A 102 3.61 16.31 1.55
CA ARG A 102 4.48 16.53 2.71
C ARG A 102 5.64 15.54 2.80
N SER A 103 5.35 14.24 2.72
CA SER A 103 6.34 13.17 2.98
C SER A 103 6.87 12.51 1.71
N ASP A 104 6.28 12.80 0.55
CA ASP A 104 6.53 12.11 -0.72
C ASP A 104 6.27 10.59 -0.62
N ALA A 105 5.54 10.12 0.40
CA ALA A 105 5.14 8.71 0.52
C ALA A 105 3.93 8.42 -0.38
N GLY A 106 3.88 7.22 -0.97
CA GLY A 106 2.71 6.77 -1.70
C GLY A 106 1.66 6.24 -0.72
N ALA A 107 0.49 6.88 -0.68
CA ALA A 107 -0.60 6.59 0.24
C ALA A 107 -1.63 5.61 -0.34
N HIS A 108 -1.85 5.65 -1.66
CA HIS A 108 -2.84 4.80 -2.32
C HIS A 108 -2.43 4.43 -3.74
N SER A 109 -2.97 3.33 -4.26
CA SER A 109 -2.79 2.85 -5.63
C SER A 109 -4.09 2.30 -6.20
N ALA A 110 -4.33 2.61 -7.47
CA ALA A 110 -5.46 2.11 -8.25
C ALA A 110 -5.04 1.88 -9.70
N LEU A 111 -5.88 1.16 -10.47
CA LEU A 111 -5.67 0.90 -11.89
C LEU A 111 -6.87 1.39 -12.70
N MET A 112 -6.64 2.13 -13.79
CA MET A 112 -7.62 2.23 -14.87
C MET A 112 -7.22 1.26 -15.98
N ILE A 113 -8.18 0.45 -16.41
CA ILE A 113 -8.03 -0.47 -17.54
C ILE A 113 -8.89 0.06 -18.68
N ASN A 114 -8.25 0.37 -19.81
CA ASN A 114 -8.93 0.76 -21.05
C ASN A 114 -8.93 -0.44 -22.00
N ALA A 115 -10.02 -1.21 -22.03
CA ALA A 115 -10.20 -2.40 -22.86
C ALA A 115 -11.50 -2.26 -23.68
N SER A 116 -12.28 -3.35 -23.81
CA SER A 116 -13.64 -3.38 -24.37
C SER A 116 -14.58 -2.40 -23.68
N GLN A 117 -14.28 -2.10 -22.41
CA GLN A 117 -14.84 -1.03 -21.61
C GLN A 117 -13.75 -0.42 -20.73
N ARG A 118 -13.98 0.82 -20.28
CA ARG A 118 -13.09 1.52 -19.36
C ARG A 118 -13.60 1.42 -17.93
N VAL A 119 -12.74 0.92 -17.05
CA VAL A 119 -13.02 0.69 -15.63
C VAL A 119 -11.89 1.23 -14.76
N ILE A 120 -12.20 1.55 -13.50
CA ILE A 120 -11.22 1.84 -12.47
C ILE A 120 -11.34 0.77 -11.38
N PHE A 121 -10.25 0.05 -11.14
CA PHE A 121 -10.08 -0.82 -9.99
C PHE A 121 -9.39 -0.02 -8.87
N ASP A 122 -10.14 0.30 -7.82
CA ASP A 122 -9.73 1.16 -6.70
C ASP A 122 -9.72 0.40 -5.37
N PRO A 123 -8.87 -0.64 -5.22
CA PRO A 123 -8.96 -1.58 -4.11
C PRO A 123 -8.77 -0.90 -2.76
N ALA A 124 -9.70 -1.10 -1.83
CA ALA A 124 -9.72 -0.46 -0.52
C ALA A 124 -9.89 1.07 -0.55
N GLY A 125 -10.26 1.62 -1.71
CA GLY A 125 -10.56 3.03 -1.90
C GLY A 125 -11.81 3.50 -1.15
N SER A 126 -12.11 4.78 -1.32
CA SER A 126 -13.32 5.41 -0.78
C SER A 126 -14.02 6.29 -1.81
N TRP A 127 -13.51 6.34 -3.04
CA TRP A 127 -14.17 7.05 -4.12
C TRP A 127 -15.46 6.33 -4.51
N TRP A 128 -16.51 7.10 -4.78
CA TRP A 128 -17.74 6.59 -5.35
C TRP A 128 -18.43 7.69 -6.15
N HIS A 129 -19.28 7.29 -7.09
CA HIS A 129 -20.12 8.21 -7.84
C HIS A 129 -21.46 7.55 -8.18
N ARG A 130 -22.57 8.30 -8.10
CA ARG A 130 -23.94 7.77 -8.34
C ARG A 130 -24.10 7.11 -9.71
N THR A 131 -23.34 7.55 -10.70
CA THR A 131 -23.38 7.05 -12.09
C THR A 131 -22.21 6.13 -12.46
N ALA A 132 -21.31 5.83 -11.51
CA ALA A 132 -20.22 4.86 -11.69
C ALA A 132 -20.48 3.65 -10.78
N PRO A 133 -21.32 2.68 -11.21
CA PRO A 133 -21.66 1.53 -10.40
C PRO A 133 -20.42 0.71 -10.05
N GLU A 134 -20.41 0.14 -8.85
CA GLU A 134 -19.26 -0.57 -8.30
C GLU A 134 -19.56 -2.07 -8.10
N ARG A 135 -18.57 -2.91 -8.38
CA ARG A 135 -18.52 -4.30 -7.91
C ARG A 135 -17.17 -4.55 -7.24
N ASN A 136 -17.17 -4.63 -5.91
CA ASN A 136 -16.02 -5.04 -5.11
C ASN A 136 -14.74 -4.27 -5.49
N ASP A 137 -14.76 -2.95 -5.34
CA ASP A 137 -13.69 -2.02 -5.74
C ASP A 137 -13.50 -1.81 -7.26
N LEU A 138 -14.32 -2.42 -8.13
CA LEU A 138 -14.31 -2.17 -9.57
C LEU A 138 -15.44 -1.22 -9.97
N HIS A 139 -15.07 0.00 -10.36
CA HIS A 139 -15.98 1.03 -10.85
C HIS A 139 -16.11 0.98 -12.38
N TYR A 140 -17.35 0.95 -12.84
CA TYR A 140 -17.71 0.91 -14.26
C TYR A 140 -18.15 2.27 -14.78
N GLY A 141 -18.11 2.44 -16.11
CA GLY A 141 -18.62 3.65 -16.76
C GLY A 141 -17.70 4.86 -16.63
N ILE A 142 -16.39 4.61 -16.68
CA ILE A 142 -15.39 5.65 -16.51
C ILE A 142 -15.26 6.47 -17.80
N THR A 143 -16.12 7.47 -17.97
CA THR A 143 -16.02 8.49 -19.03
C THR A 143 -14.86 9.45 -18.76
N PRO A 144 -14.47 10.34 -19.70
CA PRO A 144 -13.49 11.39 -19.43
C PRO A 144 -13.86 12.26 -18.23
N LEU A 145 -15.12 12.67 -18.13
CA LEU A 145 -15.64 13.43 -16.98
C LEU A 145 -15.53 12.62 -15.68
N MET A 146 -15.82 11.32 -15.72
CA MET A 146 -15.74 10.48 -14.53
C MET A 146 -14.29 10.23 -14.08
N LEU A 147 -13.35 10.19 -15.03
CA LEU A 147 -11.92 10.19 -14.74
C LEU A 147 -11.48 11.51 -14.10
N GLU A 148 -12.01 12.65 -14.55
CA GLU A 148 -11.74 13.96 -13.93
C GLU A 148 -12.21 13.97 -12.47
N PHE A 149 -13.46 13.57 -12.19
CA PHE A 149 -13.94 13.44 -10.80
C PHE A 149 -13.13 12.47 -9.95
N TYR A 150 -12.64 11.37 -10.53
CA TYR A 150 -11.76 10.44 -9.81
C TYR A 150 -10.42 11.08 -9.46
N VAL A 151 -9.81 11.81 -10.39
CA VAL A 151 -8.51 12.47 -10.17
C VAL A 151 -8.66 13.60 -9.16
N ASP A 152 -9.68 14.44 -9.31
CA ASP A 152 -9.97 15.58 -8.44
C ASP A 152 -10.26 15.15 -6.99
N TYR A 153 -11.04 14.09 -6.79
CA TYR A 153 -11.25 13.51 -5.45
C TYR A 153 -9.95 13.16 -4.71
N HIS A 154 -8.87 12.84 -5.46
CA HIS A 154 -7.59 12.41 -4.90
C HIS A 154 -6.47 13.47 -4.98
N ALA A 155 -6.61 14.47 -5.85
CA ALA A 155 -5.66 15.58 -5.98
C ALA A 155 -6.15 16.72 -5.07
N ARG A 156 -5.38 17.00 -4.02
CA ARG A 156 -5.71 17.99 -2.97
C ARG A 156 -4.43 18.65 -2.46
N GLU A 157 -4.56 19.63 -1.58
CA GLU A 157 -3.40 20.29 -0.96
C GLU A 157 -2.44 19.28 -0.27
N THR A 158 -2.95 18.14 0.23
CA THR A 158 -2.15 17.14 0.94
C THR A 158 -1.60 16.01 0.07
N TYR A 159 -2.22 15.75 -1.09
CA TYR A 159 -1.85 14.67 -2.01
C TYR A 159 -1.86 15.11 -3.47
N HIS A 160 -0.89 14.64 -4.23
CA HIS A 160 -0.92 14.76 -5.69
C HIS A 160 -1.08 13.38 -6.33
N VAL A 161 -1.72 13.34 -7.50
CA VAL A 161 -1.92 12.11 -8.26
C VAL A 161 -0.82 11.98 -9.30
N VAL A 162 -0.14 10.84 -9.31
CA VAL A 162 0.75 10.43 -10.39
C VAL A 162 0.04 9.37 -11.23
N MET A 163 -0.20 9.69 -12.49
CA MET A 163 -0.76 8.79 -13.49
C MET A 163 0.36 8.25 -14.38
N GLN A 164 0.48 6.93 -14.47
CA GLN A 164 1.43 6.27 -15.36
C GLN A 164 0.69 5.36 -16.32
N THR A 165 0.67 5.72 -17.59
CA THR A 165 -0.08 5.00 -18.61
C THR A 165 0.88 4.24 -19.51
N ARG A 166 0.56 2.98 -19.76
CA ARG A 166 1.22 2.16 -20.78
C ARG A 166 0.18 1.66 -21.76
N GLN A 167 0.35 1.96 -23.04
CA GLN A 167 -0.43 1.32 -24.10
C GLN A 167 -0.05 -0.15 -24.21
N VAL A 168 -1.05 -1.01 -24.45
CA VAL A 168 -0.88 -2.46 -24.52
C VAL A 168 -1.67 -3.02 -25.69
N ALA A 169 -1.38 -4.27 -26.07
CA ALA A 169 -2.21 -4.97 -27.05
C ALA A 169 -3.64 -5.18 -26.50
N PRO A 170 -4.68 -5.21 -27.38
CA PRO A 170 -6.07 -5.34 -26.94
C PRO A 170 -6.33 -6.56 -26.05
N ASP A 171 -5.74 -7.71 -26.36
CA ASP A 171 -5.85 -8.95 -25.61
C ASP A 171 -5.23 -8.84 -24.19
N VAL A 172 -4.14 -8.09 -24.05
CA VAL A 172 -3.51 -7.78 -22.76
C VAL A 172 -4.41 -6.89 -21.91
N ALA A 173 -5.08 -5.90 -22.51
CA ALA A 173 -6.05 -5.06 -21.80
C ALA A 173 -7.29 -5.87 -21.36
N GLU A 174 -7.84 -6.74 -22.21
CA GLU A 174 -8.93 -7.65 -21.84
C GLU A 174 -8.54 -8.63 -20.74
N HIS A 175 -7.29 -9.10 -20.75
CA HIS A 175 -6.78 -9.96 -19.68
C HIS A 175 -6.70 -9.20 -18.36
N ALA A 176 -6.18 -7.96 -18.36
CA ALA A 176 -6.16 -7.12 -17.18
C ALA A 176 -7.57 -6.79 -16.65
N LEU A 177 -8.54 -6.54 -17.55
CA LEU A 177 -9.94 -6.30 -17.20
C LEU A 177 -10.54 -7.51 -16.44
N ARG A 178 -10.30 -8.73 -16.94
CA ARG A 178 -10.77 -9.95 -16.27
C ARG A 178 -10.14 -10.12 -14.89
N LEU A 179 -8.82 -9.90 -14.78
CA LEU A 179 -8.11 -9.99 -13.49
C LEU A 179 -8.68 -9.05 -12.43
N VAL A 180 -9.03 -7.81 -12.78
CA VAL A 180 -9.63 -6.87 -11.81
C VAL A 180 -11.08 -7.20 -11.51
N ALA A 181 -11.85 -7.69 -12.48
CA ALA A 181 -13.24 -8.12 -12.27
C ALA A 181 -13.35 -9.33 -11.33
N ASP A 182 -12.37 -10.25 -11.40
CA ASP A 182 -12.33 -11.46 -10.60
C ASP A 182 -11.64 -11.27 -9.23
N ASN A 183 -11.08 -10.08 -8.93
CA ASN A 183 -10.27 -9.87 -7.72
C ASN A 183 -11.10 -9.94 -6.43
N GLY A 184 -12.34 -9.43 -6.45
CA GLY A 184 -13.18 -9.29 -5.27
C GLY A 184 -12.74 -8.16 -4.33
N ALA A 185 -13.49 -8.00 -3.23
CA ALA A 185 -13.39 -6.83 -2.35
C ALA A 185 -12.11 -6.88 -1.52
N VAL A 186 -11.48 -5.72 -1.35
CA VAL A 186 -10.15 -5.58 -0.78
C VAL A 186 -10.21 -4.87 0.57
N GLY A 187 -9.64 -5.52 1.59
CA GLY A 187 -9.58 -4.96 2.95
C GLY A 187 -8.72 -3.70 3.02
N LYS A 188 -8.98 -2.82 4.01
CA LYS A 188 -8.25 -1.57 4.17
C LYS A 188 -6.73 -1.78 4.25
N ALA A 189 -5.98 -0.83 3.68
CA ALA A 189 -4.52 -0.86 3.53
C ALA A 189 -3.93 -1.99 2.65
N MET A 190 -4.76 -2.75 1.93
CA MET A 190 -4.30 -3.80 1.01
C MET A 190 -4.18 -3.33 -0.46
N CYS A 191 -4.47 -2.05 -0.76
CA CYS A 191 -4.51 -1.49 -2.11
C CYS A 191 -3.25 -1.82 -2.94
N GLY A 192 -2.06 -1.51 -2.42
CA GLY A 192 -0.80 -1.79 -3.09
C GLY A 192 -0.59 -3.29 -3.35
N ARG A 193 -0.95 -4.15 -2.39
CA ARG A 193 -0.80 -5.60 -2.53
C ARG A 193 -1.72 -6.17 -3.60
N SER A 194 -2.95 -5.67 -3.70
CA SER A 194 -3.91 -6.09 -4.74
C SER A 194 -3.49 -5.60 -6.12
N VAL A 195 -3.21 -4.30 -6.27
CA VAL A 195 -2.74 -3.69 -7.54
C VAL A 195 -1.49 -4.40 -8.06
N SER A 196 -0.48 -4.59 -7.22
CA SER A 196 0.75 -5.26 -7.65
C SER A 196 0.55 -6.74 -7.98
N SER A 197 -0.38 -7.43 -7.31
CA SER A 197 -0.76 -8.82 -7.65
C SER A 197 -1.39 -8.92 -9.02
N VAL A 198 -2.30 -7.99 -9.34
CA VAL A 198 -2.97 -7.92 -10.64
C VAL A 198 -1.92 -7.65 -11.71
N LEU A 199 -1.13 -6.58 -11.57
CA LEU A 199 -0.12 -6.20 -12.56
C LEU A 199 0.88 -7.33 -12.84
N ARG A 200 1.33 -8.06 -11.83
CA ARG A 200 2.28 -9.19 -12.01
C ARG A 200 1.76 -10.28 -12.96
N GLN A 201 0.44 -10.43 -13.07
CA GLN A 201 -0.23 -11.43 -13.90
C GLN A 201 -0.55 -10.94 -15.32
N VAL A 202 -0.26 -9.67 -15.62
CA VAL A 202 -0.50 -9.08 -16.94
C VAL A 202 0.75 -9.26 -17.81
N PRO A 203 0.61 -9.79 -19.04
CA PRO A 203 1.73 -9.90 -19.98
C PRO A 203 2.45 -8.58 -20.20
N GLY A 204 3.78 -8.58 -20.03
CA GLY A 204 4.63 -7.39 -20.13
C GLY A 204 4.69 -6.52 -18.87
N PHE A 205 4.15 -6.97 -17.74
CA PHE A 205 4.23 -6.34 -16.42
C PHE A 205 4.84 -7.26 -15.35
N GLU A 206 5.43 -8.39 -15.77
CA GLU A 206 6.01 -9.42 -14.90
C GLU A 206 7.24 -8.91 -14.13
N SER A 207 7.73 -7.70 -14.37
CA SER A 207 8.81 -7.10 -13.59
C SER A 207 8.31 -6.32 -12.37
N ILE A 208 7.01 -6.03 -12.27
CA ILE A 208 6.41 -5.31 -11.15
C ILE A 208 6.52 -6.18 -9.88
N PRO A 209 7.05 -5.67 -8.75
CA PRO A 209 7.13 -6.44 -7.51
C PRO A 209 5.76 -6.53 -6.84
N VAL A 210 5.42 -7.69 -6.29
CA VAL A 210 4.28 -7.82 -5.38
C VAL A 210 4.64 -7.16 -4.05
N THR A 211 3.96 -6.07 -3.70
CA THR A 211 4.31 -5.23 -2.55
C THR A 211 3.10 -4.47 -2.03
N PHE A 212 3.13 -4.12 -0.74
CA PHE A 212 2.16 -3.21 -0.14
C PHE A 212 2.44 -1.74 -0.44
N ASN A 213 3.64 -1.40 -0.93
CA ASN A 213 4.11 -0.02 -1.06
C ASN A 213 3.71 0.61 -2.41
N PRO A 214 2.73 1.55 -2.45
CA PRO A 214 2.28 2.22 -3.68
C PRO A 214 3.43 2.86 -4.47
N LYS A 215 4.32 3.57 -3.77
CA LYS A 215 5.47 4.24 -4.40
C LYS A 215 6.46 3.24 -4.99
N GLY A 216 6.55 2.04 -4.41
CA GLY A 216 7.36 0.94 -4.95
C GLY A 216 6.83 0.44 -6.29
N ILE A 217 5.50 0.31 -6.40
CA ILE A 217 4.80 -0.07 -7.63
C ILE A 217 5.02 1.01 -8.69
N MET A 218 4.78 2.28 -8.36
CA MET A 218 5.02 3.43 -9.24
C MET A 218 6.45 3.43 -9.82
N ARG A 219 7.48 3.29 -8.97
CA ARG A 219 8.87 3.24 -9.44
C ARG A 219 9.15 2.05 -10.37
N ALA A 220 8.51 0.91 -10.15
CA ALA A 220 8.69 -0.26 -11.01
C ALA A 220 7.95 -0.09 -12.34
N PHE A 221 6.73 0.43 -12.30
CA PHE A 221 5.91 0.74 -13.48
C PHE A 221 6.63 1.73 -14.39
N SER A 222 7.20 2.80 -13.82
CA SER A 222 8.01 3.80 -14.54
C SER A 222 9.16 3.23 -15.38
N ARG A 223 9.63 2.02 -15.09
CA ARG A 223 10.76 1.37 -15.79
C ARG A 223 10.31 0.48 -16.94
N LEU A 224 9.01 0.30 -17.14
CA LEU A 224 8.48 -0.40 -18.31
C LEU A 224 8.63 0.48 -19.54
N ASP A 225 8.87 -0.14 -20.70
CA ASP A 225 8.95 0.57 -21.96
C ASP A 225 7.59 1.17 -22.36
N GLY A 226 7.63 2.40 -22.88
CA GLY A 226 6.45 3.10 -23.39
C GLY A 226 5.52 3.69 -22.32
N VAL A 227 6.02 3.91 -21.10
CA VAL A 227 5.25 4.54 -20.02
C VAL A 227 5.26 6.05 -20.14
N GLU A 228 4.07 6.62 -20.23
CA GLU A 228 3.83 8.06 -20.12
C GLU A 228 3.44 8.41 -18.69
N THR A 229 4.06 9.45 -18.12
CA THR A 229 3.79 9.88 -16.74
C THR A 229 3.25 11.30 -16.71
N ARG A 230 2.11 11.49 -16.03
CA ARG A 230 1.54 12.80 -15.72
C ARG A 230 1.41 12.95 -14.21
N LYS A 231 1.68 14.16 -13.72
CA LYS A 231 1.49 14.54 -12.32
C LYS A 231 0.43 15.62 -12.25
N ILE A 232 -0.63 15.36 -11.50
CA ILE A 232 -1.74 16.30 -11.26
C ILE A 232 -1.65 16.76 -9.82
N ARG A 233 -1.67 18.07 -9.64
CA ARG A 233 -1.68 18.75 -8.33
C ARG A 233 -2.89 19.65 -8.27
N ASP A 234 -3.43 19.77 -7.08
CA ASP A 234 -4.50 20.68 -6.76
C ASP A 234 -4.16 21.40 -5.45
N ASP A 235 -4.68 22.62 -5.28
CA ASP A 235 -4.62 23.42 -4.06
C ASP A 235 -5.96 23.42 -3.29
N ASP A 236 -6.96 22.67 -3.77
CA ASP A 236 -8.21 22.44 -3.07
C ASP A 236 -8.02 21.82 -1.68
N PRO A 237 -8.80 22.27 -0.67
CA PRO A 237 -8.72 21.77 0.69
C PRO A 237 -9.15 20.29 0.79
N ASP A 238 -8.64 19.59 1.81
CA ASP A 238 -9.01 18.21 2.15
C ASP A 238 -10.45 18.12 2.74
N ASP A 239 -11.45 18.53 1.98
CA ASP A 239 -12.87 18.33 2.27
C ASP A 239 -13.56 17.66 1.08
N HIS A 240 -14.13 16.47 1.31
CA HIS A 240 -14.90 15.74 0.30
C HIS A 240 -16.36 16.24 0.20
N GLY A 241 -16.79 17.13 1.10
CA GLY A 241 -18.17 17.63 1.18
C GLY A 241 -18.61 18.45 -0.03
N LEU A 242 -17.70 19.24 -0.62
CA LEU A 242 -18.00 20.08 -1.79
C LEU A 242 -18.21 19.24 -3.06
N LEU A 243 -17.38 18.21 -3.29
CA LEU A 243 -17.54 17.28 -4.41
C LEU A 243 -18.87 16.52 -4.34
N LEU A 244 -19.26 16.10 -3.15
CA LEU A 244 -20.56 15.43 -2.95
C LEU A 244 -21.73 16.35 -3.30
N GLN A 245 -21.58 17.67 -3.18
CA GLN A 245 -22.60 18.65 -3.57
C GLN A 245 -22.63 18.84 -5.09
N GLU A 246 -21.49 18.97 -5.76
CA GLU A 246 -21.40 19.09 -7.22
C GLU A 246 -21.96 17.85 -7.94
N GLN A 247 -21.64 16.65 -7.45
CA GLN A 247 -22.19 15.39 -7.98
C GLN A 247 -23.73 15.34 -7.94
N ASN A 248 -24.37 16.01 -6.97
CA ASN A 248 -25.83 16.04 -6.85
C ASN A 248 -26.48 17.09 -7.76
N LEU A 249 -25.71 18.04 -8.32
CA LEU A 249 -26.23 19.12 -9.16
C LEU A 249 -26.22 18.77 -10.66
N GLU A 250 -25.34 17.86 -11.10
CA GLU A 250 -25.08 17.64 -12.54
C GLU A 250 -25.73 16.40 -13.18
N ALA A 251 -26.35 15.47 -12.43
CA ALA A 251 -26.98 14.27 -13.01
C ALA A 251 -28.24 13.78 -12.25
N PRO A 252 -29.30 13.32 -12.95
CA PRO A 252 -30.46 12.74 -12.29
C PRO A 252 -30.09 11.45 -11.54
N ALA A 253 -30.44 11.40 -10.25
CA ALA A 253 -30.11 10.31 -9.34
C ALA A 253 -30.74 8.97 -9.76
N TYR A 254 -29.99 7.87 -9.59
CA TYR A 254 -30.58 6.54 -9.54
C TYR A 254 -31.31 6.37 -8.19
N PRO A 255 -32.53 5.83 -8.15
CA PRO A 255 -33.21 5.59 -6.89
C PRO A 255 -32.45 4.54 -6.08
N THR A 256 -32.00 4.92 -4.89
CA THR A 256 -31.57 3.99 -3.85
C THR A 256 -32.70 3.03 -3.55
N LEU A 257 -32.48 1.72 -3.65
CA LEU A 257 -33.44 0.73 -3.18
C LEU A 257 -33.69 0.95 -1.67
N PRO A 258 -34.94 0.84 -1.19
CA PRO A 258 -35.24 1.02 0.22
C PRO A 258 -34.52 -0.04 1.06
N SER A 259 -33.96 0.42 2.18
CA SER A 259 -33.45 -0.41 3.27
C SER A 259 -34.43 -1.54 3.57
N ALA A 260 -33.95 -2.78 3.54
CA ALA A 260 -34.75 -3.93 3.92
C ALA A 260 -35.30 -3.70 5.33
N ALA A 261 -36.62 -3.49 5.40
CA ALA A 261 -37.34 -3.47 6.66
C ALA A 261 -37.05 -4.78 7.40
N SER A 262 -36.59 -4.63 8.64
CA SER A 262 -36.47 -5.70 9.61
C SER A 262 -37.78 -6.48 9.68
N SER A 263 -37.75 -7.74 9.28
CA SER A 263 -38.77 -8.71 9.65
C SER A 263 -38.65 -8.98 11.16
N GLY A 264 -39.61 -8.44 11.91
CA GLY A 264 -39.94 -8.77 13.28
C GLY A 264 -41.45 -8.64 13.44
#